data_AF-A0A2E7U011-F1
#
_entry.id   AF-A0A2E7U011-F1
#
_cell.length_a   1.000
_cell.length_b   1.000
_cell.length_c   1.000
_cell.angle_alpha   90.00
_cell.angle_beta   90.00
_cell.angle_gamma   90.00
#
_symmetry.space_group_name_H-M   'P 1'
#
loop_
_entity.id
_entity.type
_entity.pdbx_description
1 polymer ?
#
loop_
_entity_poly.entity_id
_entity_poly.type
_entity_poly.pdbx_seq_one_letter_code
_entity_poly.pdbx_strand_id
1 'polypeptide(L)'
;MSRALLAHLAGRFVTQREDLATEALLFVLDKSSVARASLLRLLTSAGCSVPTEARFKSQAVGLDGERPDLVGVDVRGHERVLVEAKFWA
;
A
#
# COMPACT_ATOMS: atom_id res chain seq x y z
N MET A 1 -9.57 22.49 -7.98
CA MET A 1 -9.30 21.18 -7.38
C MET A 1 -10.13 21.03 -6.13
N SER A 2 -11.08 20.08 -6.06
CA SER A 2 -11.75 19.79 -4.79
C SER A 2 -10.74 19.12 -3.86
N ARG A 3 -10.31 19.80 -2.79
CA ARG A 3 -9.61 19.12 -1.70
C ARG A 3 -10.65 18.26 -0.99
N ALA A 4 -10.49 16.94 -1.06
CA ALA A 4 -11.24 16.04 -0.18
C ALA A 4 -11.05 16.51 1.27
N LEU A 5 -12.13 16.56 2.05
CA LEU A 5 -12.12 17.07 3.42
C LEU A 5 -11.03 16.40 4.27
N LEU A 6 -10.88 15.08 4.15
CA LEU A 6 -9.85 14.32 4.85
C LEU A 6 -8.43 14.76 4.47
N ALA A 7 -8.16 15.00 3.18
CA ALA A 7 -6.85 15.48 2.73
C ALA A 7 -6.56 16.91 3.23
N HIS A 8 -7.59 17.77 3.31
CA HIS A 8 -7.45 19.11 3.90
C HIS A 8 -7.10 19.05 5.39
N LEU A 9 -7.80 18.21 6.16
CA LEU A 9 -7.56 18.04 7.60
C LEU A 9 -6.21 17.38 7.88
N ALA A 10 -5.85 16.33 7.13
CA ALA A 10 -4.56 15.66 7.24
C ALA A 10 -3.39 16.63 7.01
N GLY A 11 -3.50 17.51 6.01
CA GLY A 11 -2.50 18.54 5.76
C GLY A 11 -2.32 19.57 6.88
N ARG A 12 -3.30 19.73 7.77
CA ARG A 12 -3.29 20.71 8.85
C ARG A 12 -2.93 20.12 10.22
N PHE A 13 -3.30 18.86 10.46
CA PHE A 13 -3.27 18.28 11.80
C PHE A 13 -2.38 17.04 11.92
N VAL A 14 -1.88 16.48 10.82
CA VAL A 14 -1.11 15.22 10.84
C VAL A 14 0.34 15.49 10.46
N THR A 15 1.26 15.17 11.36
CA THR A 15 2.71 15.29 11.13
C THR A 15 3.23 14.15 10.25
N GLN A 16 2.76 12.91 10.48
CA GLN A 16 3.16 11.71 9.75
C GLN A 16 2.20 11.44 8.57
N ARG A 17 2.23 12.32 7.56
CA ARG A 17 1.28 12.26 6.42
C ARG A 17 1.51 11.04 5.52
N GLU A 18 2.75 10.62 5.37
CA GLU A 18 3.15 9.46 4.57
C GLU A 18 2.63 8.16 5.22
N ASP A 19 2.90 7.98 6.53
CA ASP A 19 2.34 6.86 7.29
C ASP A 19 0.82 6.81 7.22
N LEU A 20 0.14 7.98 7.35
CA LEU A 20 -1.32 8.03 7.24
C LEU A 20 -1.80 7.56 5.86
N ALA A 21 -1.11 7.95 4.78
CA ALA A 21 -1.47 7.54 3.43
C ALA A 21 -1.22 6.05 3.20
N THR A 22 -0.10 5.52 3.70
CA THR A 22 0.24 4.10 3.67
C THR A 22 -0.81 3.27 4.42
N GLU A 23 -1.18 3.67 5.64
CA GLU A 23 -2.22 3.00 6.44
C GLU A 23 -3.61 3.12 5.82
N ALA A 24 -3.95 4.27 5.22
CA ALA A 24 -5.21 4.43 4.51
C ALA A 24 -5.30 3.49 3.31
N LEU A 25 -4.22 3.33 2.54
CA LEU A 25 -4.17 2.37 1.44
C LEU A 25 -4.29 0.93 1.96
N LEU A 26 -3.56 0.58 3.03
CA LEU A 26 -3.66 -0.74 3.66
C LEU A 26 -5.10 -1.04 4.08
N PHE A 27 -5.78 -0.09 4.73
CA PHE A 27 -7.17 -0.24 5.14
C PHE A 27 -8.09 -0.53 3.94
N VAL A 28 -7.94 0.21 2.84
CA VAL A 28 -8.72 -0.03 1.62
C VAL A 28 -8.45 -1.42 1.04
N LEU A 29 -7.19 -1.85 0.98
CA LEU A 29 -6.82 -3.16 0.44
C LEU A 29 -7.27 -4.33 1.33
N ASP A 30 -7.32 -4.13 2.65
CA ASP A 30 -7.86 -5.10 3.61
C ASP A 30 -9.38 -5.25 3.47
N LYS A 31 -10.11 -4.12 3.41
CA LYS A 31 -11.58 -4.11 3.40
C LYS A 31 -12.21 -4.35 2.04
N SER A 32 -11.50 -4.11 0.94
CA SER A 32 -12.04 -4.24 -0.41
C SER A 32 -11.29 -5.28 -1.23
N SER A 33 -11.92 -6.44 -1.41
CA SER A 33 -11.43 -7.48 -2.33
C SER A 33 -11.31 -6.96 -3.77
N VAL A 34 -12.24 -6.08 -4.18
CA VAL A 34 -12.22 -5.45 -5.51
C VAL A 34 -11.03 -4.52 -5.66
N ALA A 35 -10.71 -3.69 -4.66
CA ALA A 35 -9.54 -2.82 -4.71
C ALA A 35 -8.25 -3.64 -4.80
N ARG A 36 -8.17 -4.69 -3.99
CA ARG A 36 -7.02 -5.61 -3.97
C ARG A 36 -6.80 -6.33 -5.29
N ALA A 37 -7.86 -6.91 -5.86
CA ALA A 37 -7.79 -7.55 -7.17
C ALA A 37 -7.43 -6.54 -8.27
N SER A 38 -7.91 -5.30 -8.16
CA SER A 38 -7.59 -4.25 -9.13
C SER A 38 -6.13 -3.82 -9.07
N LEU A 39 -5.55 -3.71 -7.87
CA LEU A 39 -4.12 -3.46 -7.69
C LEU A 39 -3.28 -4.58 -8.30
N LEU A 40 -3.61 -5.85 -8.03
CA LEU A 40 -2.87 -6.98 -8.60
C LEU A 40 -2.95 -7.00 -10.14
N ARG A 41 -4.14 -6.76 -10.71
CA ARG A 41 -4.29 -6.63 -12.17
C ARG A 41 -3.48 -5.47 -12.74
N LEU A 42 -3.43 -4.33 -12.06
CA LEU A 42 -2.60 -3.20 -12.47
C LEU A 42 -1.12 -3.60 -12.51
N LEU A 43 -0.62 -4.24 -11.45
CA LEU A 43 0.78 -4.71 -11.39
C LEU A 43 1.07 -5.74 -12.49
N THR A 44 0.18 -6.70 -12.73
CA THR A 44 0.31 -7.65 -13.84
C THR A 44 0.36 -6.94 -15.18
N SER A 45 -0.50 -5.94 -15.41
CA SER A 45 -0.51 -5.16 -16.66
C SER A 45 0.76 -4.33 -16.86
N ALA A 46 1.44 -3.96 -15.77
CA ALA A 46 2.74 -3.32 -15.78
C ALA A 46 3.91 -4.31 -16.00
N GLY A 47 3.62 -5.60 -16.21
CA GLY A 47 4.62 -6.65 -16.44
C GLY A 47 5.17 -7.32 -15.17
N CYS A 48 4.63 -7.00 -13.99
CA CYS A 48 5.06 -7.64 -12.75
C CYS A 48 4.51 -9.07 -12.63
N SER A 49 5.37 -10.02 -12.27
CA SER A 49 4.97 -11.38 -11.93
C SER A 49 4.42 -11.44 -10.50
N VAL A 50 3.14 -11.12 -10.32
CA VAL A 50 2.43 -11.10 -9.02
C VAL A 50 1.44 -12.27 -8.89
N PRO A 51 1.11 -12.71 -7.67
CA PRO A 51 0.10 -13.75 -7.47
C PRO A 51 -1.31 -13.25 -7.83
N THR A 52 -2.24 -14.18 -8.05
CA THR A 52 -3.66 -13.87 -8.28
C THR A 52 -4.35 -13.35 -7.01
N GLU A 53 -3.84 -13.74 -5.85
CA GLU A 53 -4.29 -13.28 -4.55
C GLU A 53 -3.09 -12.93 -3.65
N ALA A 54 -3.23 -11.85 -2.91
CA ALA A 54 -2.27 -11.45 -1.89
C ALA A 54 -3.02 -10.85 -0.69
N ARG A 55 -2.40 -10.84 0.49
CA ARG A 55 -2.76 -9.97 1.62
C ARG A 55 -1.68 -8.92 1.77
N PHE A 56 -2.03 -7.75 2.27
CA PHE A 56 -1.08 -6.66 2.44
C PHE A 56 -0.84 -6.38 3.93
N LYS A 57 0.39 -5.98 4.27
CA LYS A 57 0.80 -5.50 5.60
C LYS A 57 1.70 -4.28 5.42
N SER A 58 1.62 -3.31 6.33
CA SER A 58 2.59 -2.22 6.44
C SER A 58 3.70 -2.58 7.43
N GLN A 59 4.71 -1.71 7.55
CA GLN A 59 5.75 -1.78 8.60
C GLN A 59 6.55 -3.09 8.62
N ALA A 60 6.64 -3.79 7.49
CA ALA A 60 7.53 -4.95 7.39
C ALA A 60 8.97 -4.47 7.51
N VAL A 61 9.73 -5.06 8.44
CA VAL A 61 11.16 -4.80 8.60
C VAL A 61 11.89 -6.03 8.06
N GLY A 62 12.65 -5.84 6.99
CA GLY A 62 13.55 -6.84 6.43
C GLY A 62 14.73 -7.11 7.36
N LEU A 63 15.42 -8.23 7.13
CA LEU A 63 16.55 -8.66 7.96
C LEU A 63 17.69 -7.63 7.99
N ASP A 64 17.86 -6.88 6.90
CA ASP A 64 18.88 -5.85 6.74
C ASP A 64 18.38 -4.42 7.06
N GLY A 65 17.24 -4.30 7.75
CA GLY A 65 16.66 -3.02 8.17
C GLY A 65 15.81 -2.33 7.09
N GLU A 66 15.55 -3.01 5.98
CA GLU A 66 14.69 -2.52 4.90
C GLU A 66 13.26 -2.33 5.41
N ARG A 67 12.60 -1.22 5.07
CA ARG A 67 11.23 -0.92 5.54
C ARG A 67 10.34 -0.44 4.40
N PRO A 68 9.90 -1.34 3.51
CA PRO A 68 8.91 -0.99 2.49
C PRO A 68 7.61 -0.50 3.13
N ASP A 69 6.94 0.45 2.48
CA ASP A 69 5.66 0.99 2.98
C ASP A 69 4.58 -0.09 3.09
N LEU A 70 4.42 -0.93 2.05
CA LEU A 70 3.53 -2.09 2.08
C LEU A 70 4.21 -3.33 1.48
N VAL A 71 3.86 -4.48 2.03
CA VAL A 71 4.26 -5.80 1.53
C VAL A 71 3.03 -6.63 1.24
N GLY A 72 2.97 -7.15 0.01
CA GLY A 72 2.00 -8.16 -0.40
C GLY A 72 2.54 -9.57 -0.18
N VAL A 73 1.82 -10.38 0.60
CA VAL A 73 2.12 -11.79 0.86
C VAL A 73 1.13 -12.71 0.14
N ASP A 74 1.62 -13.80 -0.44
CA ASP A 74 0.77 -14.83 -1.05
C ASP A 74 0.06 -15.70 -0.01
N VAL A 75 -0.76 -16.65 -0.48
CA VAL A 75 -1.49 -17.61 0.37
C VAL A 75 -0.58 -18.54 1.18
N ARG A 76 0.71 -18.63 0.83
CA ARG A 76 1.74 -19.40 1.55
C ARG A 76 2.55 -18.52 2.51
N GLY A 77 2.28 -17.22 2.56
CA GLY A 77 2.97 -16.25 3.41
C GLY A 77 4.28 -15.72 2.82
N HIS A 78 4.60 -16.01 1.56
CA HIS A 78 5.79 -15.46 0.92
C HIS A 78 5.55 -14.03 0.48
N GLU A 79 6.55 -13.17 0.65
CA GLU A 79 6.53 -11.80 0.15
C GLU A 79 6.69 -11.82 -1.38
N ARG A 80 5.73 -11.25 -2.10
CA ARG A 80 5.68 -11.24 -3.58
C ARG A 80 5.55 -9.84 -4.17
N VAL A 81 5.20 -8.86 -3.35
CA VAL A 81 5.01 -7.47 -3.77
C VAL A 81 5.62 -6.58 -2.70
N LEU A 82 6.50 -5.66 -3.12
CA LEU A 82 6.98 -4.57 -2.28
C LEU A 82 6.45 -3.27 -2.88
N VAL A 83 5.82 -2.45 -2.07
CA VAL A 83 5.31 -1.14 -2.46
C VAL A 83 6.08 -0.08 -1.70
N GLU A 84 6.60 0.86 -2.46
CA GLU A 84 7.30 2.03 -1.97
C GLU A 84 6.57 3.25 -2.54
N ALA A 85 5.82 3.95 -1.69
CA ALA A 85 5.09 5.14 -2.06
C ALA A 85 6.05 6.32 -2.14
N LYS A 86 6.06 7.00 -3.29
CA LYS A 86 6.81 8.24 -3.45
C LYS A 86 5.86 9.42 -3.29
N PHE A 87 5.95 10.08 -2.15
CA PHE A 87 5.25 11.34 -1.89
C PHE A 87 6.13 12.48 -2.41
N TRP A 88 5.77 13.06 -3.56
CA TRP A 88 6.44 14.28 -4.03
C TRP A 88 6.00 15.48 -3.19
N ALA A 89 6.97 16.29 -2.78
CA ALA A 89 6.81 17.68 -2.39
C ALA A 89 7.25 18.58 -3.54
#